data_AF-A0A4Y2THW2-F1
#
_entry.id   AF-A0A4Y2THW2-F1
#
_cell.length_a   1.000
_cell.length_b   1.000
_cell.length_c   1.000
_cell.angle_alpha   90.00
_cell.angle_beta   90.00
_cell.angle_gamma   90.00
#
_symmetry.space_group_name_H-M   'P 1'
#
loop_
_entity.id
_entity.type
_entity.pdbx_description
1 polymer ?
#
loop_
_entity_poly.entity_id
_entity_poly.type
_entity_poly.pdbx_seq_one_letter_code
_entity_poly.pdbx_strand_id
1 'polypeptide(L)'
;MRLKNKVLEGLNEDDQTFLVGKGMRQEDIIELPVRGSSDFGDLQNGGFEPVVNDGNFRALLRMRISCGDTNLKEHVENTPLNPKYFSPEIRNNIIKICGNTIEADLVKKINDAKCFAVLVDSTTDISVTEQVSSCVRYVTQGDRSFSLQEDFLEFFSIKTATGRNLGNHILDALSSLGVNCSNLCGQGYDGASSMSGCFNGVQAVINETNPAALYVHCSSHSLNLALMHA
;
A
#
# COMPACT_ATOMS: atom_id res chain seq x y z
N MET A 1 31.54 6.25 2.11
CA MET A 1 32.13 5.23 3.01
C MET A 1 30.98 4.48 3.67
N ARG A 2 30.93 3.14 3.50
CA ARG A 2 30.03 2.16 4.18
C ARG A 2 28.53 2.27 3.85
N LEU A 3 27.71 1.22 3.72
CA LEU A 3 27.84 -0.25 3.76
C LEU A 3 26.51 -0.78 3.16
N LYS A 4 26.50 -1.42 1.99
CA LYS A 4 25.43 -2.34 1.58
C LYS A 4 26.05 -3.40 0.67
N ASN A 5 26.21 -4.62 1.19
CA ASN A 5 26.25 -5.87 0.43
C ASN A 5 26.42 -7.03 1.41
N LYS A 6 25.30 -7.57 1.90
CA LYS A 6 25.12 -8.94 2.39
C LYS A 6 23.67 -9.16 2.87
N VAL A 7 22.69 -9.09 1.97
CA VAL A 7 21.35 -9.68 2.18
C VAL A 7 20.77 -10.05 0.81
N LEU A 8 21.29 -11.10 0.17
CA LEU A 8 20.77 -11.59 -1.12
C LEU A 8 20.70 -13.13 -1.22
N GLU A 9 20.72 -13.86 -0.11
CA GLU A 9 20.55 -15.31 -0.15
C GLU A 9 19.28 -15.68 0.62
N GLY A 10 18.17 -15.89 -0.08
CA GLY A 10 16.96 -16.45 0.56
C GLY A 10 15.60 -16.32 -0.14
N LEU A 11 15.49 -15.89 -1.39
CA LEU A 11 14.19 -15.77 -2.07
C LEU A 11 14.14 -16.62 -3.35
N ASN A 12 13.06 -17.39 -3.50
CA ASN A 12 12.79 -18.22 -4.69
C ASN A 12 12.30 -17.36 -5.88
N GLU A 13 12.53 -17.82 -7.11
CA GLU A 13 12.16 -17.12 -8.35
C GLU A 13 10.63 -16.87 -8.49
N ASP A 14 9.79 -17.72 -7.89
CA ASP A 14 8.34 -17.52 -7.89
C ASP A 14 7.88 -16.34 -7.00
N ASP A 15 8.61 -16.05 -5.91
CA ASP A 15 8.39 -14.86 -5.08
C ASP A 15 8.78 -13.58 -5.83
N GLN A 16 9.76 -13.66 -6.74
CA GLN A 16 10.21 -12.53 -7.56
C GLN A 16 9.19 -12.18 -8.65
N THR A 17 8.49 -13.17 -9.19
CA THR A 17 7.63 -13.00 -10.37
C THR A 17 6.26 -12.38 -10.02
N PHE A 18 5.70 -12.65 -8.84
CA PHE A 18 4.43 -12.06 -8.40
C PHE A 18 4.57 -10.59 -7.94
N LEU A 19 5.74 -10.21 -7.42
CA LEU A 19 5.97 -8.91 -6.76
C LEU A 19 6.50 -7.83 -7.72
N VAL A 20 7.14 -8.23 -8.81
CA VAL A 20 7.51 -7.33 -9.94
C VAL A 20 6.28 -6.88 -10.73
N GLY A 21 5.17 -7.66 -10.71
CA GLY A 21 3.92 -7.34 -11.41
C GLY A 21 3.16 -6.12 -10.90
N LYS A 22 3.47 -5.61 -9.69
CA LYS A 22 2.87 -4.39 -9.10
C LYS A 22 3.87 -3.25 -8.85
N GLY A 23 5.12 -3.36 -9.34
CA GLY A 23 6.08 -2.25 -9.30
C GLY A 23 6.61 -1.87 -7.90
N MET A 24 6.54 -2.74 -6.89
CA MET A 24 7.22 -2.52 -5.60
C MET A 24 8.64 -3.09 -5.62
N ARG A 25 9.64 -2.38 -5.06
CA ARG A 25 10.99 -2.93 -4.93
C ARG A 25 11.10 -3.83 -3.70
N GLN A 26 12.03 -4.78 -3.77
CA GLN A 26 12.36 -5.75 -2.72
C GLN A 26 12.58 -5.12 -1.32
N GLU A 27 13.09 -3.89 -1.29
CA GLU A 27 13.42 -3.14 -0.08
C GLU A 27 12.21 -2.44 0.56
N ASP A 28 11.11 -2.22 -0.19
CA ASP A 28 9.86 -1.65 0.33
C ASP A 28 8.98 -2.70 1.04
N ILE A 29 9.30 -3.98 0.86
CA ILE A 29 8.56 -5.14 1.40
C ILE A 29 8.96 -5.44 2.86
N ILE A 30 10.08 -4.88 3.31
CA ILE A 30 10.61 -5.06 4.67
C ILE A 30 9.76 -4.32 5.72
N GLU A 31 8.87 -3.40 5.32
CA GLU A 31 8.05 -2.60 6.24
C GLU A 31 6.56 -3.00 6.30
N LEU A 32 6.20 -4.23 5.87
CA LEU A 32 4.87 -4.73 6.23
C LEU A 32 4.81 -4.95 7.75
N PRO A 33 3.76 -4.52 8.46
CA PRO A 33 3.67 -4.57 9.92
C PRO A 33 3.82 -5.98 10.50
N VAL A 34 3.67 -7.02 9.68
CA VAL A 34 3.76 -8.43 10.03
C VAL A 34 5.11 -9.06 9.68
N ARG A 35 6.00 -8.38 8.94
CA ARG A 35 7.35 -8.89 8.61
C ARG A 35 8.42 -8.34 9.56
N GLY A 36 9.33 -9.21 9.95
CA GLY A 36 10.59 -8.84 10.60
C GLY A 36 11.81 -9.46 9.90
N SER A 37 13.01 -9.14 10.40
CA SER A 37 14.27 -9.64 9.83
C SER A 37 14.54 -11.13 10.08
N SER A 38 13.76 -11.81 10.93
CA SER A 38 14.03 -13.18 11.37
C SER A 38 12.76 -13.95 11.79
N ASP A 39 11.82 -14.14 10.87
CA ASP A 39 10.54 -14.81 11.15
C ASP A 39 10.57 -16.36 10.98
N PHE A 40 11.66 -17.04 11.34
CA PHE A 40 11.81 -18.50 11.17
C PHE A 40 12.24 -19.18 12.48
N GLY A 41 11.95 -20.48 12.61
CA GLY A 41 12.29 -21.27 13.81
C GLY A 41 11.11 -21.51 14.76
N ASP A 42 11.37 -22.14 15.92
CA ASP A 42 10.32 -22.48 16.88
C ASP A 42 10.02 -21.34 17.85
N LEU A 43 8.76 -21.18 18.27
CA LEU A 43 8.32 -20.10 19.16
C LEU A 43 8.82 -20.26 20.62
N GLN A 44 9.39 -21.42 20.96
CA GLN A 44 9.62 -21.86 22.35
C GLN A 44 11.08 -22.01 22.78
N ASN A 45 12.05 -21.54 22.01
CA ASN A 45 13.46 -21.65 22.40
C ASN A 45 13.83 -20.65 23.50
N GLY A 46 13.43 -20.94 24.74
CA GLY A 46 13.93 -20.31 25.97
C GLY A 46 13.20 -19.02 26.38
N GLY A 47 12.18 -19.16 27.23
CA GLY A 47 11.46 -18.03 27.81
C GLY A 47 10.36 -17.48 26.90
N PHE A 48 9.39 -16.78 27.48
CA PHE A 48 8.26 -16.22 26.71
C PHE A 48 8.74 -15.18 25.69
N GLU A 49 9.79 -14.42 25.98
CA GLU A 49 10.36 -13.45 25.05
C GLU A 49 11.73 -13.90 24.52
N PRO A 50 12.00 -13.72 23.22
CA PRO A 50 13.25 -14.14 22.61
C PRO A 50 14.38 -13.18 23.01
N VAL A 51 15.60 -13.72 23.13
CA VAL A 51 16.81 -12.94 23.42
C VAL A 51 17.15 -11.97 22.27
N VAL A 52 16.75 -12.32 21.04
CA VAL A 52 16.97 -11.55 19.81
C VAL A 52 15.63 -11.35 19.11
N ASN A 53 15.40 -10.20 18.49
CA ASN A 53 14.19 -9.93 17.71
C ASN A 53 13.98 -10.99 16.62
N ASP A 54 12.96 -11.81 16.78
CA ASP A 54 12.54 -12.88 15.85
C ASP A 54 11.31 -12.48 15.02
N GLY A 55 11.06 -11.18 14.89
CA GLY A 55 10.13 -10.58 13.95
C GLY A 55 8.68 -10.45 14.41
N ASN A 56 7.95 -9.58 13.71
CA ASN A 56 6.67 -9.07 14.16
C ASN A 56 5.57 -10.13 14.17
N PHE A 57 5.56 -11.06 13.21
CA PHE A 57 4.57 -12.14 13.17
C PHE A 57 4.62 -12.97 14.46
N ARG A 58 5.82 -13.31 14.91
CA ARG A 58 6.02 -14.15 16.10
C ARG A 58 5.76 -13.37 17.39
N ALA A 59 6.12 -12.09 17.42
CA ALA A 59 5.74 -11.19 18.50
C ALA A 59 4.21 -11.07 18.65
N LEU A 60 3.46 -10.97 17.54
CA LEU A 60 1.99 -10.94 17.56
C LEU A 60 1.39 -12.25 18.08
N LEU A 61 1.92 -13.40 17.67
CA LEU A 61 1.48 -14.70 18.19
C LEU A 61 1.72 -14.82 19.70
N ARG A 62 2.90 -14.41 20.17
CA ARG A 62 3.20 -14.33 21.61
C ARG A 62 2.24 -13.39 22.32
N MET A 63 2.06 -12.18 21.83
CA MET A 63 1.11 -11.22 22.41
C MET A 63 -0.29 -11.84 22.56
N ARG A 64 -0.80 -12.53 21.54
CA ARG A 64 -2.10 -13.22 21.59
C ARG A 64 -2.15 -14.31 22.67
N ILE A 65 -1.10 -15.12 22.80
CA ILE A 65 -0.99 -16.12 23.88
C ILE A 65 -0.97 -15.44 25.25
N SER A 66 -0.21 -14.36 25.41
CA SER A 66 -0.13 -13.56 26.64
C SER A 66 -1.46 -12.93 27.03
N CYS A 67 -2.28 -12.56 26.05
CA CYS A 67 -3.64 -12.07 26.27
C CYS A 67 -4.64 -13.19 26.65
N GLY A 68 -4.20 -14.44 26.81
CA GLY A 68 -5.02 -15.54 27.30
C GLY A 68 -5.59 -16.47 26.24
N ASP A 69 -5.07 -16.44 25.01
CA ASP A 69 -5.50 -17.38 23.95
C ASP A 69 -4.97 -18.80 24.21
N THR A 70 -5.76 -19.59 24.95
CA THR A 70 -5.37 -20.95 25.36
C THR A 70 -5.30 -21.92 24.20
N ASN A 71 -6.14 -21.74 23.17
CA ASN A 71 -6.15 -22.59 21.98
C ASN A 71 -4.87 -22.38 21.16
N LEU A 72 -4.46 -21.13 20.96
CA LEU A 72 -3.22 -20.82 20.28
C LEU A 72 -2.01 -21.33 21.07
N LYS A 73 -2.03 -21.18 22.41
CA LYS A 73 -0.97 -21.70 23.27
C LYS A 73 -0.81 -23.22 23.13
N GLU A 74 -1.91 -23.95 23.23
CA GLU A 74 -1.92 -25.41 23.10
C GLU A 74 -1.45 -25.85 21.71
N HIS A 75 -1.88 -25.14 20.66
CA HIS A 75 -1.42 -25.40 19.29
C HIS A 75 0.10 -25.21 19.16
N VAL A 76 0.67 -24.15 19.73
CA VAL A 76 2.12 -23.89 19.64
C VAL A 76 2.94 -24.92 20.42
N GLU A 77 2.45 -25.33 21.60
CA GLU A 77 3.11 -26.28 22.52
C GLU A 77 3.04 -27.74 22.03
N ASN A 78 1.88 -28.17 21.53
CA ASN A 78 1.61 -29.59 21.30
C ASN A 78 1.68 -30.02 19.83
N THR A 79 1.73 -29.07 18.90
CA THR A 79 1.73 -29.37 17.46
C THR A 79 3.16 -29.62 16.96
N PRO A 80 3.42 -30.70 16.20
CA PRO A 80 4.71 -30.90 15.53
C PRO A 80 5.04 -29.72 14.60
N LEU A 81 6.33 -29.47 14.31
CA LEU A 81 6.79 -28.27 13.59
C LEU A 81 6.07 -28.03 12.24
N ASN A 82 5.77 -29.09 11.50
CA ASN A 82 5.17 -29.02 10.15
C ASN A 82 3.72 -28.47 10.14
N PRO A 83 2.79 -28.94 10.99
CA PRO A 83 1.43 -28.38 11.08
C PRO A 83 1.29 -27.09 11.89
N LYS A 84 2.37 -26.37 12.25
CA LYS A 84 2.26 -25.09 13.01
C LYS A 84 1.80 -23.89 12.17
N TYR A 85 1.73 -24.02 10.84
CA TYR A 85 1.33 -22.94 9.93
C TYR A 85 2.20 -21.65 9.99
N PHE A 86 3.44 -21.75 10.46
CA PHE A 86 4.37 -20.60 10.60
C PHE A 86 5.33 -20.43 9.41
N SER A 87 5.15 -21.20 8.34
CA SER A 87 6.02 -21.08 7.16
C SER A 87 5.90 -19.69 6.51
N PRO A 88 6.96 -19.22 5.83
CA PRO A 88 6.89 -17.98 5.06
C PRO A 88 5.74 -17.96 4.05
N GLU A 89 5.45 -19.09 3.40
CA GLU A 89 4.35 -19.25 2.45
C GLU A 89 2.99 -19.00 3.10
N ILE A 90 2.74 -19.60 4.26
CA ILE A 90 1.45 -19.46 4.95
C ILE A 90 1.28 -18.04 5.46
N ARG A 91 2.35 -17.40 5.93
CA ARG A 91 2.34 -15.99 6.31
C ARG A 91 1.98 -15.09 5.13
N ASN A 92 2.60 -15.31 3.97
CA ASN A 92 2.29 -14.57 2.75
C ASN A 92 0.82 -14.77 2.34
N ASN A 93 0.29 -15.99 2.50
CA ASN A 93 -1.12 -16.27 2.24
C ASN A 93 -2.04 -15.51 3.21
N ILE A 94 -1.72 -15.47 4.51
CA ILE A 94 -2.48 -14.70 5.50
C ILE A 94 -2.47 -13.20 5.13
N ILE A 95 -1.29 -12.64 4.85
CA ILE A 95 -1.14 -11.23 4.46
C ILE A 95 -1.98 -10.94 3.21
N LYS A 96 -1.92 -11.81 2.21
CA LYS A 96 -2.70 -11.68 0.97
C LYS A 96 -4.21 -11.72 1.22
N ILE A 97 -4.69 -12.65 2.05
CA ILE A 97 -6.12 -12.75 2.39
C ILE A 97 -6.58 -11.51 3.14
N CYS A 98 -5.81 -11.04 4.12
CA CYS A 98 -6.10 -9.81 4.85
C CYS A 98 -6.13 -8.61 3.91
N GLY A 99 -5.12 -8.46 3.04
CA GLY A 99 -5.04 -7.40 2.04
C GLY A 99 -6.27 -7.40 1.12
N ASN A 100 -6.60 -8.54 0.53
CA ASN A 100 -7.77 -8.68 -0.33
C ASN A 100 -9.09 -8.36 0.39
N THR A 101 -9.20 -8.71 1.68
CA THR A 101 -10.40 -8.42 2.48
C THR A 101 -10.55 -6.92 2.74
N ILE A 102 -9.45 -6.25 3.09
CA ILE A 102 -9.42 -4.79 3.30
C ILE A 102 -9.71 -4.07 1.99
N GLU A 103 -9.07 -4.49 0.89
CA GLU A 103 -9.26 -3.93 -0.44
C GLU A 103 -10.73 -4.03 -0.88
N ALA A 104 -11.35 -5.21 -0.72
CA ALA A 104 -12.75 -5.42 -1.06
C ALA A 104 -13.71 -4.54 -0.23
N ASP A 105 -13.46 -4.39 1.08
CA ASP A 105 -14.26 -3.51 1.94
C ASP A 105 -14.08 -2.03 1.56
N LEU A 106 -12.85 -1.62 1.25
CA LEU A 106 -12.54 -0.26 0.83
C LEU A 106 -13.20 0.08 -0.51
N VAL A 107 -13.05 -0.77 -1.52
CA VAL A 107 -13.68 -0.60 -2.84
C VAL A 107 -15.19 -0.51 -2.71
N LYS A 108 -15.80 -1.33 -1.86
CA LYS A 108 -17.23 -1.26 -1.56
C LYS A 108 -17.62 0.11 -1.00
N LYS A 109 -16.91 0.62 0.01
CA LYS A 109 -17.18 1.93 0.62
C LYS A 109 -17.06 3.08 -0.40
N ILE A 110 -16.03 3.06 -1.24
CA ILE A 110 -15.82 4.08 -2.29
C ILE A 110 -16.98 4.03 -3.30
N ASN A 111 -17.36 2.83 -3.75
CA ASN A 111 -18.44 2.65 -4.71
C ASN A 111 -19.82 3.01 -4.14
N ASP A 112 -20.03 2.82 -2.83
CA ASP A 112 -21.25 3.22 -2.12
C ASP A 112 -21.35 4.74 -1.96
N ALA A 113 -20.22 5.45 -1.85
CA ALA A 113 -20.19 6.91 -1.70
C ALA A 113 -20.69 7.69 -2.94
N LYS A 114 -20.69 7.07 -4.14
CA LYS A 114 -21.12 7.65 -5.43
C LYS A 114 -20.39 8.91 -5.91
N CYS A 115 -19.49 9.48 -5.11
CA CYS A 115 -18.58 10.56 -5.48
C CYS A 115 -17.31 10.42 -4.63
N PHE A 116 -16.17 10.37 -5.31
CA PHE A 116 -14.85 10.35 -4.68
C PHE A 116 -13.84 11.20 -5.46
N ALA A 117 -12.79 11.60 -4.79
CA ALA A 117 -11.63 12.26 -5.39
C ALA A 117 -10.40 11.35 -5.28
N VAL A 118 -9.56 11.34 -6.31
CA VAL A 118 -8.25 10.69 -6.25
C VAL A 118 -7.20 11.71 -5.84
N LEU A 119 -6.34 11.33 -4.91
CA LEU A 119 -5.19 12.10 -4.47
C LEU A 119 -3.94 11.33 -4.86
N VAL A 120 -3.04 11.97 -5.59
CA VAL A 120 -1.82 11.34 -6.10
C VAL A 120 -0.63 12.19 -5.72
N ASP A 121 0.39 11.54 -5.17
CA ASP A 121 1.68 12.18 -4.89
C ASP A 121 2.79 11.30 -5.44
N SER A 122 3.77 11.91 -6.10
CA SER A 122 4.88 11.20 -6.70
C SER A 122 6.22 11.74 -6.21
N THR A 123 7.18 10.83 -6.07
CA THR A 123 8.57 11.17 -5.80
C THR A 123 9.47 10.42 -6.76
N THR A 124 10.53 11.08 -7.22
CA THR A 124 11.55 10.42 -8.05
C THR A 124 12.61 9.79 -7.14
N ASP A 125 12.88 8.51 -7.34
CA ASP A 125 13.93 7.83 -6.60
C ASP A 125 15.32 7.98 -7.25
N ILE A 126 16.35 7.44 -6.57
CA ILE A 126 17.75 7.48 -7.03
C ILE A 126 17.98 6.80 -8.39
N SER A 127 17.05 5.94 -8.82
CA SER A 127 17.08 5.23 -10.10
C SER A 127 16.26 5.92 -11.19
N VAL A 128 15.82 7.17 -10.94
CA VAL A 128 14.98 7.96 -11.86
C VAL A 128 13.64 7.28 -12.15
N THR A 129 13.19 6.41 -11.25
CA THR A 129 11.86 5.81 -11.30
C THR A 129 10.94 6.66 -10.43
N GLU A 130 9.76 6.98 -10.95
CA GLU A 130 8.73 7.64 -10.15
C GLU A 130 8.02 6.62 -9.29
N GLN A 131 8.07 6.84 -7.98
CA GLN A 131 7.28 6.15 -6.99
C GLN A 131 6.02 6.98 -6.76
N VAL A 132 4.87 6.41 -7.06
CA VAL A 132 3.59 7.09 -6.97
C VAL A 132 2.78 6.48 -5.85
N SER A 133 2.23 7.33 -5.01
CA SER A 133 1.28 6.98 -3.97
C SER A 133 -0.11 7.45 -4.38
N SER A 134 -1.11 6.59 -4.18
CA SER A 134 -2.50 6.90 -4.48
C SER A 134 -3.37 6.74 -3.25
N CYS A 135 -4.17 7.77 -2.99
CA CYS A 135 -5.20 7.79 -1.97
C CYS A 135 -6.53 8.20 -2.59
N VAL A 136 -7.61 7.89 -1.90
CA VAL A 136 -8.95 8.34 -2.26
C VAL A 136 -9.59 9.07 -1.11
N ARG A 137 -10.30 10.13 -1.45
CA ARG A 137 -11.10 10.92 -0.52
C ARG A 137 -12.56 10.82 -0.91
N TYR A 138 -13.41 10.38 0.01
CA TYR A 138 -14.83 10.14 -0.24
C TYR A 138 -15.65 10.42 1.02
N VAL A 139 -16.96 10.52 0.89
CA VAL A 139 -17.85 10.81 2.00
C VAL A 139 -18.69 9.58 2.30
N THR A 140 -18.65 9.12 3.55
CA THR A 140 -19.53 8.05 4.03
C THR A 140 -20.69 8.65 4.82
N GLN A 141 -21.88 8.07 4.63
CA GLN A 141 -23.06 8.42 5.39
C GLN A 141 -23.23 7.46 6.56
N GLY A 142 -23.18 7.97 7.79
CA GLY A 142 -23.65 7.27 8.98
C GLY A 142 -25.13 7.60 9.27
N ASP A 143 -25.65 7.08 10.38
CA ASP A 143 -27.09 7.18 10.72
C ASP A 143 -27.63 8.61 10.68
N ARG A 144 -26.82 9.61 11.07
CA ARG A 144 -27.22 11.03 11.16
C ARG A 144 -26.11 12.02 10.78
N SER A 145 -25.01 11.56 10.19
CA SER A 145 -23.86 12.42 9.88
C SER A 145 -23.13 11.94 8.63
N PHE A 146 -22.55 12.88 7.91
CA PHE A 146 -21.57 12.60 6.86
C PHE A 146 -20.17 12.71 7.46
N SER A 147 -19.31 11.74 7.17
CA SER A 147 -17.89 11.78 7.54
C SER A 147 -17.05 11.72 6.28
N LEU A 148 -16.11 12.66 6.18
CA LEU A 148 -15.06 12.61 5.17
C LEU A 148 -14.07 11.52 5.55
N GLN A 149 -13.81 10.62 4.62
CA GLN A 149 -12.82 9.55 4.74
C GLN A 149 -11.71 9.80 3.73
N GLU A 150 -10.50 9.41 4.12
CA GLU A 150 -9.34 9.38 3.24
C GLU A 150 -8.60 8.08 3.50
N ASP A 151 -8.50 7.26 2.46
CA ASP A 151 -7.89 5.94 2.54
C ASP A 151 -6.83 5.80 1.46
N PHE A 152 -5.74 5.15 1.84
CA PHE A 152 -4.69 4.75 0.92
C PHE A 152 -5.17 3.59 0.04
N LEU A 153 -4.87 3.65 -1.27
CA LEU A 153 -5.16 2.57 -2.20
C LEU A 153 -3.92 1.72 -2.44
N GLU A 154 -2.93 2.27 -3.12
CA GLU A 154 -1.73 1.54 -3.49
C GLU A 154 -0.54 2.45 -3.82
N PHE A 155 0.64 1.84 -3.78
CA PHE A 155 1.88 2.37 -4.35
C PHE A 155 2.12 1.69 -5.69
N PHE A 156 2.59 2.45 -6.68
CA PHE A 156 3.02 1.90 -7.95
C PHE A 156 4.24 2.66 -8.49
N SER A 157 5.09 1.94 -9.23
CA SER A 157 6.27 2.52 -9.88
C SER A 157 6.04 2.76 -11.36
N ILE A 158 6.46 3.91 -11.88
CA ILE A 158 6.45 4.22 -13.31
C ILE A 158 7.86 4.64 -13.77
N LYS A 159 8.36 3.97 -14.81
CA LYS A 159 9.68 4.26 -15.41
C LYS A 159 9.70 5.48 -16.34
N THR A 160 8.56 5.88 -16.88
CA THR A 160 8.47 6.99 -17.84
C THR A 160 7.17 7.74 -17.66
N ALA A 161 7.20 8.75 -16.78
CA ALA A 161 6.03 9.51 -16.39
C ALA A 161 5.77 10.69 -17.34
N THR A 162 5.29 10.38 -18.54
CA THR A 162 4.50 11.39 -19.24
C THR A 162 3.16 11.52 -18.51
N GLY A 163 2.60 12.72 -18.45
CA GLY A 163 1.32 12.94 -17.78
C GLY A 163 0.19 12.06 -18.30
N ARG A 164 0.21 11.76 -19.61
CA ARG A 164 -0.72 10.83 -20.24
C ARG A 164 -0.57 9.38 -19.76
N ASN A 165 0.66 8.88 -19.65
CA ASN A 165 0.90 7.53 -19.15
C ASN A 165 0.47 7.41 -17.69
N LEU A 166 0.81 8.41 -16.87
CA LEU A 166 0.45 8.44 -15.46
C LEU A 166 -1.08 8.52 -15.27
N GLY A 167 -1.76 9.38 -16.03
CA GLY A 167 -3.23 9.50 -15.98
C GLY A 167 -3.94 8.20 -16.37
N ASN A 168 -3.51 7.56 -17.46
CA ASN A 168 -4.06 6.25 -17.86
C ASN A 168 -3.81 5.19 -16.80
N HIS A 169 -2.59 5.13 -16.25
CA HIS A 169 -2.26 4.17 -15.19
C HIS A 169 -3.12 4.37 -13.94
N ILE A 170 -3.42 5.61 -13.54
CA ILE A 170 -4.32 5.89 -12.42
C ILE A 170 -5.74 5.36 -12.70
N LEU A 171 -6.26 5.57 -13.91
CA LEU A 171 -7.60 5.07 -14.29
C LEU A 171 -7.64 3.54 -14.38
N ASP A 172 -6.58 2.92 -14.91
CA ASP A 172 -6.43 1.47 -15.01
C ASP A 172 -6.30 0.84 -13.61
N ALA A 173 -5.51 1.46 -12.72
CA ALA A 173 -5.36 1.06 -11.32
C ALA A 173 -6.72 1.03 -10.61
N LEU A 174 -7.46 2.15 -10.64
CA LEU A 174 -8.81 2.24 -10.06
C LEU A 174 -9.76 1.18 -10.64
N SER A 175 -9.74 1.00 -11.96
CA SER A 175 -10.58 0.01 -12.64
C SER A 175 -10.22 -1.43 -12.25
N SER A 176 -8.92 -1.72 -12.09
CA SER A 176 -8.42 -3.05 -11.71
C SER A 176 -8.79 -3.43 -10.26
N LEU A 177 -8.88 -2.44 -9.38
CA LEU A 177 -9.39 -2.59 -8.01
C LEU A 177 -10.92 -2.75 -7.98
N GLY A 178 -11.62 -2.50 -9.09
CA GLY A 178 -13.09 -2.53 -9.15
C GLY A 178 -13.75 -1.25 -8.66
N VAL A 179 -13.01 -0.13 -8.60
CA VAL A 179 -13.58 1.19 -8.32
C VAL A 179 -14.30 1.70 -9.55
N ASN A 180 -15.52 2.20 -9.37
CA ASN A 180 -16.31 2.76 -10.47
C ASN A 180 -15.83 4.18 -10.79
N CYS A 181 -14.95 4.30 -11.78
CA CYS A 181 -14.42 5.58 -12.24
C CYS A 181 -15.49 6.58 -12.69
N SER A 182 -16.72 6.18 -13.06
CA SER A 182 -17.78 7.14 -13.37
C SER A 182 -18.19 8.02 -12.18
N ASN A 183 -17.88 7.59 -10.95
CA ASN A 183 -18.10 8.35 -9.72
C ASN A 183 -16.93 9.27 -9.35
N LEU A 184 -15.87 9.33 -10.17
CA LEU A 184 -14.73 10.21 -9.94
C LEU A 184 -15.16 11.67 -10.15
N CYS A 185 -15.17 12.44 -9.06
CA CYS A 185 -15.64 13.82 -9.00
C CYS A 185 -14.56 14.81 -8.55
N GLY A 186 -13.34 14.34 -8.24
CA GLY A 186 -12.21 15.20 -7.94
C GLY A 186 -10.86 14.56 -8.21
N GLN A 187 -9.84 15.38 -8.41
CA GLN A 187 -8.46 14.96 -8.64
C GLN A 187 -7.50 15.96 -7.98
N GLY A 188 -6.56 15.48 -7.17
CA GLY A 188 -5.65 16.32 -6.39
C GLY A 188 -4.21 15.85 -6.46
N TYR A 189 -3.31 16.73 -6.91
CA TYR A 189 -1.87 16.47 -7.04
C TYR A 189 -1.11 17.80 -7.24
N ASP A 190 0.21 17.73 -7.45
CA ASP A 190 1.07 18.91 -7.63
C ASP A 190 0.86 19.64 -8.97
N GLY A 191 1.50 20.79 -9.10
CA GLY A 191 1.42 21.67 -10.26
C GLY A 191 2.47 21.39 -11.33
N ALA A 192 3.13 20.23 -11.29
CA ALA A 192 4.07 19.86 -12.34
C ALA A 192 3.33 19.75 -13.68
N SER A 193 4.00 20.07 -14.78
CA SER A 193 3.37 20.05 -16.11
C SER A 193 2.86 18.67 -16.54
N SER A 194 3.50 17.60 -16.05
CA SER A 194 3.03 16.21 -16.18
C SER A 194 1.74 15.95 -15.41
N MET A 195 1.47 16.68 -14.34
CA MET A 195 0.30 16.50 -13.49
C MET A 195 -0.83 17.45 -13.91
N SER A 196 -0.63 18.76 -13.76
CA SER A 196 -1.64 19.80 -14.00
C SER A 196 -1.68 20.34 -15.44
N GLY A 197 -0.98 19.69 -16.37
CA GLY A 197 -0.94 20.12 -17.77
C GLY A 197 -2.31 20.01 -18.45
N CYS A 198 -2.75 21.08 -19.13
CA CYS A 198 -4.07 21.16 -19.76
C CYS A 198 -4.22 20.35 -21.07
N PHE A 199 -3.13 19.84 -21.65
CA PHE A 199 -3.16 19.06 -22.89
C PHE A 199 -2.72 17.60 -22.71
N ASN A 200 -1.65 17.37 -21.95
CA ASN A 200 -1.02 16.06 -21.78
C ASN A 200 -0.70 15.74 -20.32
N GLY A 201 -1.22 16.54 -19.38
CA GLY A 201 -1.10 16.26 -17.97
C GLY A 201 -2.12 15.22 -17.52
N VAL A 202 -1.91 14.64 -16.34
CA VAL A 202 -2.89 13.78 -15.65
C VAL A 202 -4.27 14.45 -15.61
N GLN A 203 -4.30 15.76 -15.37
CA GLN A 203 -5.52 16.57 -15.34
C GLN A 203 -6.32 16.50 -16.63
N ALA A 204 -5.65 16.66 -17.77
CA ALA A 204 -6.30 16.60 -19.06
C ALA A 204 -6.87 15.19 -19.30
N VAL A 205 -6.08 14.16 -19.00
CA VAL A 205 -6.44 12.76 -19.25
C VAL A 205 -7.64 12.31 -18.42
N ILE A 206 -7.65 12.61 -17.13
CA ILE A 206 -8.80 12.29 -16.27
C ILE A 206 -10.03 13.10 -16.69
N ASN A 207 -9.87 14.36 -17.10
CA ASN A 207 -10.99 15.17 -17.58
C ASN A 207 -11.58 14.67 -18.91
N GLU A 208 -10.81 13.97 -19.75
CA GLU A 208 -11.31 13.35 -21.01
C GLU A 208 -12.41 12.32 -20.70
N THR A 209 -12.27 11.52 -19.63
CA THR A 209 -13.24 10.49 -19.23
C THR A 209 -14.20 10.95 -18.14
N ASN A 210 -13.77 11.87 -17.29
CA ASN A 210 -14.50 12.34 -16.12
C ASN A 210 -14.53 13.87 -16.05
N PRO A 211 -15.33 14.56 -16.90
CA PRO A 211 -15.38 16.02 -16.94
C PRO A 211 -15.83 16.68 -15.63
N ALA A 212 -16.49 15.93 -14.74
CA ALA A 212 -16.89 16.39 -13.42
C ALA A 212 -15.75 16.36 -12.38
N ALA A 213 -14.59 15.77 -12.72
CA ALA A 213 -13.46 15.61 -11.80
C ALA A 213 -12.70 16.93 -11.61
N LEU A 214 -13.08 17.70 -10.59
CA LEU A 214 -12.44 18.98 -10.30
C LEU A 214 -10.97 18.79 -9.88
N TYR A 215 -10.07 19.49 -10.58
CA TYR A 215 -8.66 19.55 -10.20
C TYR A 215 -8.42 20.51 -9.04
N VAL A 216 -7.67 20.05 -8.04
CA VAL A 216 -7.22 20.83 -6.89
C VAL A 216 -5.70 20.72 -6.76
N HIS A 217 -5.02 21.86 -6.84
CA HIS A 217 -3.57 21.92 -6.68
C HIS A 217 -3.16 21.66 -5.22
N CYS A 218 -2.12 20.85 -5.02
CA CYS A 218 -1.60 20.50 -3.70
C CYS A 218 -1.20 21.76 -2.90
N SER A 219 -1.85 21.98 -1.76
CA SER A 219 -1.58 23.13 -0.88
C SER A 219 -0.18 23.06 -0.26
N SER A 220 0.28 21.86 0.12
CA SER A 220 1.62 21.67 0.67
C SER A 220 2.70 22.04 -0.34
N HIS A 221 2.53 21.62 -1.60
CA HIS A 221 3.44 21.98 -2.68
C HIS A 221 3.40 23.49 -2.97
N SER A 222 2.19 24.07 -3.01
CA SER A 222 1.99 25.53 -3.18
C SER A 222 2.71 26.33 -2.10
N LEU A 223 2.57 25.92 -0.83
CA LEU A 223 3.21 26.59 0.30
C LEU A 223 4.74 26.46 0.22
N ASN A 224 5.24 25.27 -0.11
CA ASN A 224 6.68 25.05 -0.27
C ASN A 224 7.27 25.94 -1.37
N LEU A 225 6.60 26.04 -2.52
CA LEU A 225 7.02 26.94 -3.61
C LEU A 225 7.01 28.41 -3.15
N ALA A 226 5.98 28.84 -2.43
CA ALA A 226 5.91 30.20 -1.91
C ALA A 226 7.07 30.52 -0.94
N LEU A 227 7.45 29.57 -0.08
CA LEU A 227 8.57 29.71 0.85
C LEU A 227 9.94 29.69 0.15
N MET A 228 10.10 28.86 -0.88
CA MET A 228 11.35 28.78 -1.66
C MET A 228 11.61 30.02 -2.51
N HIS A 229 10.56 30.76 -2.85
CA HIS A 229 10.62 31.97 -3.68
C HIS A 229 10.39 33.28 -2.90
N ALA A 230 10.29 33.22 -1.56
CA ALA A 230 10.20 34.38 -0.67
C ALA A 230 11.60 34.88 -0.26
#